data_AF-W8ZNL3-F1
#
_entry.id   AF-W8ZNL3-F1
#
_cell.length_a   1.000
_cell.length_b   1.000
_cell.length_c   1.000
_cell.angle_alpha   90.00
_cell.angle_beta   90.00
_cell.angle_gamma   90.00
#
_symmetry.space_group_name_H-M   'P 1'
#
loop_
_entity.id
_entity.type
_entity.pdbx_description
1 polymer ?
#
loop_
_entity_poly.entity_id
_entity_poly.type
_entity_poly.pdbx_seq_one_letter_code
_entity_poly.pdbx_strand_id
1 'polypeptide(L)'
;MDRKFTKIAPREPDGQLSMMFARGGNRSGAGRKAIGMTRKVSLTLSEPLWAEIDRRCRRTGRSRSEVLRVLLEAAVAAGGDEAEEAEEAEEAEEENKNQES
;
A
#
# COMPACT_ATOMS: atom_id res chain seq x y z
N MET A 1 -4.96 12.52 22.41
CA MET A 1 -3.59 12.91 22.83
C MET A 1 -2.73 11.66 22.89
N ASP A 2 -2.06 11.32 21.79
CA ASP A 2 -1.19 10.13 21.72
C ASP A 2 0.10 10.37 22.50
N ARG A 3 0.28 9.66 23.61
CA ARG A 3 1.52 9.67 24.39
C ARG A 3 2.59 8.95 23.56
N LYS A 4 3.46 9.71 22.89
CA LYS A 4 4.62 9.17 22.16
C LYS A 4 5.67 8.71 23.17
N PHE A 5 5.87 7.41 23.27
CA PHE A 5 6.95 6.82 24.06
C PHE A 5 8.28 7.08 23.32
N THR A 6 9.13 7.93 23.88
CA THR A 6 10.50 8.16 23.39
C THR A 6 11.44 7.24 24.16
N LYS A 7 12.13 6.33 23.47
CA LYS A 7 13.14 5.46 24.10
C LYS A 7 14.51 6.14 23.96
N ILE A 8 15.17 6.39 25.08
CA ILE A 8 16.52 6.95 25.13
C ILE A 8 17.48 5.77 25.23
N ALA A 9 18.43 5.67 24.30
CA ALA A 9 19.50 4.68 24.34
C ALA A 9 20.83 5.32 23.94
N PRO A 10 21.95 4.91 24.56
CA PRO A 10 23.28 5.36 24.15
C PRO A 10 23.65 4.79 22.78
N ARG A 11 24.22 5.62 21.92
CA ARG A 11 24.90 5.20 20.70
C ARG A 11 26.37 4.93 21.05
N GLU A 12 26.84 3.71 20.83
CA GLU A 12 28.28 3.43 20.83
C GLU A 12 28.82 3.57 19.39
N PRO A 13 30.01 4.15 19.19
CA PRO A 13 31.09 4.36 20.17
C PRO A 13 31.23 5.80 20.72
N ASP A 14 30.31 6.71 20.41
CA ASP A 14 30.45 8.16 20.70
C ASP A 14 29.60 8.68 21.88
N GLY A 15 28.82 7.83 22.56
CA GLY A 15 28.05 8.20 23.75
C GLY A 15 26.92 9.20 23.49
N GLN A 16 26.59 9.48 22.22
CA GLN A 16 25.53 10.40 21.86
C GLN A 16 24.17 9.75 22.12
N LEU A 17 23.31 10.44 22.87
CA LEU A 17 21.93 10.00 23.09
C LEU A 17 21.13 10.24 21.81
N SER A 18 20.68 9.17 21.16
CA SER A 18 19.78 9.26 20.01
C SER A 18 18.34 9.03 20.46
N MET A 19 17.44 9.97 20.13
CA MET A 19 16.01 9.79 20.36
C MET A 19 15.48 8.72 19.39
N MET A 20 15.22 7.52 19.89
CA MET A 20 14.64 6.44 19.09
C MET A 20 13.12 6.41 19.26
N PHE A 21 12.39 6.33 18.14
CA PHE A 21 10.96 6.03 18.18
C PHE A 21 10.76 4.63 18.75
N ALA A 22 9.78 4.43 19.65
CA ALA A 22 9.56 3.18 20.40
C ALA A 22 9.34 1.89 19.57
N ARG A 23 9.34 1.96 18.23
CA ARG A 23 9.17 0.81 17.35
C ARG A 23 10.50 0.38 16.71
N GLY A 24 11.12 -0.64 17.29
CA GLY A 24 12.30 -1.35 16.76
C GLY A 24 13.51 -1.30 17.71
N GLY A 25 14.38 -2.33 17.64
CA GLY A 25 15.67 -2.36 18.36
C GLY A 25 16.81 -1.71 17.57
N ASN A 26 18.06 -1.70 18.07
CA ASN A 26 19.20 -0.93 17.54
C ASN A 26 19.74 -1.32 16.13
N ARG A 27 18.95 -1.98 15.30
CA ARG A 27 19.34 -2.31 13.91
C ARG A 27 19.12 -1.12 12.97
N SER A 28 19.94 -1.03 11.93
CA SER A 28 19.73 -0.08 10.84
C SER A 28 18.31 -0.22 10.26
N GLY A 29 17.55 0.88 10.26
CA GLY A 29 16.16 0.93 9.80
C GLY A 29 15.09 0.70 10.86
N ALA A 30 15.44 0.51 12.14
CA ALA A 30 14.48 0.62 13.23
C ALA A 30 13.99 2.07 13.41
N GLY A 31 12.72 2.24 13.79
CA GLY A 31 12.10 3.55 13.93
C GLY A 31 11.80 4.27 12.61
N ARG A 32 11.94 3.63 11.42
CA ARG A 32 11.47 4.21 10.16
C ARG A 32 9.96 4.50 10.28
N LYS A 33 9.55 5.72 9.88
CA LYS A 33 8.14 6.11 9.85
C LYS A 33 7.35 5.07 9.05
N ALA A 34 6.19 4.67 9.57
CA ALA A 34 5.29 3.79 8.85
C ALA A 34 4.83 4.50 7.57
N ILE A 35 4.96 3.83 6.43
CA ILE A 35 4.53 4.35 5.11
C ILE A 35 2.98 4.26 4.98
N GLY A 36 2.35 3.44 5.82
CA GLY A 36 0.91 3.18 5.85
C GLY A 36 0.62 1.85 6.54
N MET A 37 -0.57 1.31 6.32
CA MET A 37 -0.93 -0.04 6.76
C MET A 37 -0.52 -1.08 5.70
N THR A 38 0.20 -2.11 6.12
CA THR A 38 0.58 -3.22 5.24
C THR A 38 -0.43 -4.36 5.38
N ARG A 39 -1.07 -4.75 4.27
CA ARG A 39 -1.84 -5.99 4.17
C ARG A 39 -1.09 -6.97 3.28
N LYS A 40 -0.98 -8.24 3.70
CA LYS A 40 -0.44 -9.31 2.83
C LYS A 40 -1.57 -9.81 1.94
N VAL A 41 -1.32 -9.88 0.65
CA VAL A 41 -2.27 -10.39 -0.34
C VAL A 41 -1.59 -11.49 -1.16
N SER A 42 -2.37 -12.48 -1.55
CA SER A 42 -1.96 -13.47 -2.56
C SER A 42 -2.47 -12.99 -3.91
N LEU A 43 -1.61 -12.99 -4.93
CA LEU A 43 -1.96 -12.59 -6.29
C LEU A 43 -1.70 -13.77 -7.22
N THR A 44 -2.67 -14.06 -8.08
CA THR A 44 -2.52 -15.01 -9.18
C THR A 44 -2.48 -14.20 -10.47
N LEU A 45 -1.35 -14.25 -11.17
CA LEU A 45 -1.13 -13.56 -12.45
C LEU A 45 -0.57 -14.57 -13.44
N SER A 46 -0.68 -14.26 -14.72
CA SER A 46 -0.03 -15.06 -15.77
C SER A 46 1.50 -15.00 -15.65
N GLU A 47 2.18 -16.07 -16.09
CA GLU A 47 3.64 -16.14 -16.10
C GLU A 47 4.31 -14.93 -16.79
N PRO A 48 3.82 -14.45 -17.96
CA PRO A 48 4.40 -13.27 -18.61
C PRO A 48 4.32 -12.00 -17.76
N LEU A 49 3.24 -11.83 -16.98
CA LEU A 49 3.10 -10.67 -16.09
C LEU A 49 4.04 -10.77 -14.89
N TRP A 50 4.18 -11.96 -14.30
CA TRP A 50 5.18 -12.19 -13.25
C TRP A 50 6.59 -11.90 -13.75
N ALA A 51 6.94 -12.37 -14.95
CA ALA A 51 8.24 -12.12 -15.56
C ALA A 51 8.50 -10.62 -15.79
N GLU A 52 7.48 -9.84 -16.19
CA GLU A 52 7.58 -8.38 -16.32
C GLU A 52 7.86 -7.70 -14.97
N ILE A 53 7.14 -8.10 -13.92
CA ILE A 53 7.32 -7.55 -12.57
C ILE A 53 8.75 -7.83 -12.08
N ASP A 54 9.23 -9.06 -12.24
CA ASP A 54 10.59 -9.45 -11.82
C ASP A 54 11.67 -8.71 -12.62
N ARG A 55 11.46 -8.52 -13.94
CA ARG A 55 12.35 -7.72 -14.78
C ARG A 55 12.45 -6.28 -14.27
N ARG A 56 11.32 -5.66 -13.90
CA ARG A 56 11.29 -4.30 -13.34
C ARG A 56 12.02 -4.23 -11.99
N CYS A 57 11.85 -5.23 -11.14
CA CYS A 57 12.57 -5.32 -9.86
C CYS A 57 14.08 -5.33 -10.09
N ARG A 58 14.56 -6.22 -10.99
CA ARG A 58 15.99 -6.33 -11.33
C ARG A 58 16.53 -5.03 -11.94
N ARG A 59 15.79 -4.40 -12.85
CA ARG A 59 16.19 -3.16 -13.53
C ARG A 59 16.29 -1.96 -12.58
N THR A 60 15.40 -1.86 -11.60
CA THR A 60 15.31 -0.69 -10.71
C THR A 60 15.98 -0.89 -9.36
N GLY A 61 16.38 -2.13 -9.03
CA GLY A 61 16.89 -2.50 -7.70
C GLY A 61 15.82 -2.43 -6.60
N ARG A 62 14.54 -2.27 -6.95
CA ARG A 62 13.43 -2.14 -6.00
C ARG A 62 12.86 -3.49 -5.62
N SER A 63 12.27 -3.54 -4.44
CA SER A 63 11.55 -4.73 -3.98
C SER A 63 10.26 -4.96 -4.77
N ARG A 64 9.80 -6.22 -4.87
CA ARG A 64 8.52 -6.56 -5.51
C ARG A 64 7.34 -5.78 -4.94
N SER A 65 7.27 -5.62 -3.61
CA SER A 65 6.18 -4.88 -2.96
C SER A 65 6.22 -3.39 -3.29
N GLU A 66 7.40 -2.82 -3.54
CA GLU A 66 7.55 -1.43 -3.97
C GLU A 66 7.14 -1.25 -5.44
N VAL A 67 7.55 -2.16 -6.32
CA VAL A 67 7.13 -2.15 -7.73
C VAL A 67 5.61 -2.30 -7.83
N LEU A 68 5.01 -3.26 -7.11
CA LEU A 68 3.57 -3.46 -7.09
C LEU A 68 2.82 -2.25 -6.54
N ARG A 69 3.34 -1.58 -5.51
CA ARG A 69 2.73 -0.37 -4.95
C ARG A 69 2.67 0.75 -6.00
N VAL A 70 3.78 1.04 -6.68
CA VAL A 70 3.82 2.08 -7.71
C VAL A 70 2.86 1.77 -8.85
N LEU A 71 2.75 0.50 -9.24
CA LEU A 71 1.80 0.06 -10.27
C LEU A 71 0.35 0.31 -9.84
N LEU A 72 0.00 -0.06 -8.60
CA LEU A 72 -1.34 0.16 -8.06
C LEU A 72 -1.67 1.64 -7.90
N GLU A 73 -0.74 2.44 -7.37
CA GLU A 73 -0.90 3.89 -7.24
C GLU A 73 -1.13 4.55 -8.61
N ALA A 74 -0.37 4.14 -9.63
CA ALA A 74 -0.53 4.65 -10.99
C ALA A 74 -1.87 4.22 -11.62
N ALA A 75 -2.30 2.98 -11.41
CA ALA A 75 -3.57 2.48 -11.93
C ALA A 75 -4.76 3.22 -11.30
N VAL A 76 -4.76 3.41 -9.98
CA VAL A 76 -5.82 4.15 -9.27
C VAL A 76 -5.82 5.64 -9.66
N ALA A 77 -4.63 6.25 -9.80
CA ALA A 77 -4.54 7.65 -10.24
C ALA A 77 -4.98 7.86 -11.70
N ALA A 78 -4.86 6.83 -12.55
CA ALA A 78 -5.23 6.89 -13.96
C ALA A 78 -6.73 6.67 -14.22
N GLY A 79 -7.50 6.20 -13.24
CA GLY A 79 -8.93 5.92 -13.39
C GLY A 79 -9.61 5.73 -12.04
N GLY A 80 -9.86 6.85 -11.35
CA GLY A 80 -10.81 6.84 -10.23
C GLY A 80 -12.17 6.42 -10.75
N ASP A 81 -12.66 5.29 -10.23
CA ASP A 81 -14.07 4.86 -10.22
C ASP A 81 -14.76 4.64 -11.58
N GLU A 82 -14.40 3.57 -12.30
CA GLU A 82 -15.19 3.03 -13.42
C GLU A 82 -15.69 1.61 -13.11
N ALA A 83 -16.21 1.37 -11.90
CA ALA A 83 -16.77 0.07 -11.54
C ALA A 83 -17.93 0.08 -10.50
N GLU A 84 -18.35 1.22 -9.95
CA GLU A 84 -19.44 1.26 -8.96
C GLU A 84 -20.71 2.03 -9.42
N GLU A 85 -20.76 2.58 -10.65
CA GLU A 85 -21.99 3.22 -11.19
C GLU A 85 -22.82 2.32 -12.13
N ALA A 86 -22.43 1.06 -12.34
CA ALA A 86 -23.12 0.17 -13.29
C ALA A 86 -24.23 -0.71 -12.67
N GLU A 87 -24.46 -0.68 -11.35
CA GLU A 87 -25.49 -1.52 -10.70
C GLU A 87 -26.75 -0.75 -10.26
N GLU A 88 -26.72 0.59 -10.18
CA GLU A 88 -27.93 1.38 -9.79
C GLU A 88 -28.82 1.79 -10.99
N ALA A 89 -28.40 1.56 -12.24
CA ALA A 89 -29.15 1.99 -13.42
C ALA A 89 -30.15 0.94 -13.96
N GLU A 90 -30.04 -0.34 -13.57
CA GLU A 90 -30.93 -1.40 -14.09
C GLU A 90 -32.19 -1.61 -13.23
N GLU A 91 -32.18 -1.25 -11.94
CA GLU A 91 -33.36 -1.40 -11.06
C GLU A 91 -34.41 -0.27 -11.23
N ALA A 92 -34.04 0.88 -11.81
CA ALA A 92 -34.96 2.01 -11.98
C ALA A 92 -35.84 1.92 -13.24
N GLU A 93 -35.49 1.11 -14.25
CA GLU A 93 -36.31 0.94 -15.46
C GLU A 93 -37.43 -0.10 -15.31
N GLU A 94 -37.32 -1.03 -14.35
CA GLU A 94 -38.34 -2.07 -14.15
C GLU A 94 -39.54 -1.59 -13.33
N GLU A 95 -39.37 -0.64 -12.40
CA GLU A 95 -40.50 -0.10 -11.60
C GLU A 95 -41.42 0.82 -12.41
N ASN A 96 -40.90 1.55 -13.41
CA ASN A 96 -41.71 2.49 -14.18
C ASN A 96 -42.57 1.81 -15.26
N LYS A 97 -42.26 0.56 -15.63
CA LYS A 97 -43.04 -0.20 -16.61
C LYS A 97 -44.23 -0.94 -16.00
N ASN A 98 -44.25 -1.09 -14.68
CA ASN A 98 -45.30 -1.81 -13.95
C ASN A 98 -46.34 -0.89 -13.28
N GLN A 99 -46.19 0.43 -13.38
CA GLN A 99 -47.19 1.41 -12.93
C GLN A 99 -48.08 1.96 -14.05
N GLU A 100 -47.82 1.60 -15.31
CA GLU A 100 -48.58 2.09 -16.49
C GLU A 100 -49.24 0.96 -17.30
N SER A 101 -49.50 -0.21 -16.70
CA SER A 101 -50.32 -1.30 -17.28
C SER A 101 -51.46 -1.71 -16.36
#